data_AF-A0A662HWV1-F1
#
_entry.id   AF-A0A662HWV1-F1
#
_cell.length_a   1.000
_cell.length_b   1.000
_cell.length_c   1.000
_cell.angle_alpha   90.00
_cell.angle_beta   90.00
_cell.angle_gamma   90.00
#
_symmetry.space_group_name_H-M   'P 1'
#
loop_
_entity.id
_entity.type
_entity.pdbx_description
1 polymer ?
#
loop_
_entity_poly.entity_id
_entity_poly.type
_entity_poly.pdbx_seq_one_letter_code
_entity_poly.pdbx_strand_id
1 'polypeptide(L)'
;MRKVYKFSCVIVNVMSAEEKKERSLYGWAFHAGIKIIERLIQLYGGDSERAKKRMETILLNLRSESLSTKFRRELVNIIIELRPDIKGLPRELKEERRWRTEEFYRYSTAILSGFFDAYISEFGSGGE
;
A
#
# COMPACT_ATOMS: atom_id res chain seq x y z
N MET A 1 48.92 -11.07 -34.68
CA MET A 1 47.68 -11.68 -34.13
C MET A 1 47.21 -10.87 -32.93
N ARG A 2 46.13 -10.08 -33.05
CA ARG A 2 45.51 -9.35 -31.92
C ARG A 2 44.25 -10.10 -31.49
N LYS A 3 44.18 -10.55 -30.23
CA LYS A 3 42.97 -11.12 -29.63
C LYS A 3 41.99 -9.98 -29.33
N VAL A 4 40.82 -10.03 -29.97
CA VAL A 4 39.67 -9.18 -29.66
C VAL A 4 38.88 -9.89 -28.58
N TYR A 5 38.91 -9.37 -27.35
CA TYR A 5 38.01 -9.84 -26.28
C TYR A 5 36.67 -9.13 -26.42
N LYS A 6 35.67 -9.84 -26.95
CA LYS A 6 34.26 -9.45 -26.84
C LYS A 6 33.84 -9.54 -25.38
N PHE A 7 33.76 -8.40 -24.68
CA PHE A 7 33.05 -8.34 -23.41
C PHE A 7 31.56 -8.25 -23.69
N SER A 8 30.87 -9.36 -23.44
CA SER A 8 29.43 -9.48 -23.49
C SER A 8 28.81 -8.70 -22.33
N CYS A 9 27.84 -7.86 -22.70
CA CYS A 9 26.65 -7.46 -21.98
C CYS A 9 26.47 -8.04 -20.55
N VAL A 10 26.60 -7.16 -19.55
CA VAL A 10 25.75 -7.20 -18.36
C VAL A 10 25.35 -5.75 -18.08
N ILE A 11 24.28 -5.29 -18.73
CA ILE A 11 23.58 -4.10 -18.24
C ILE A 11 22.89 -4.55 -16.95
N VAL A 12 23.58 -4.37 -15.83
CA VAL A 12 22.94 -4.39 -14.51
C VAL A 12 22.00 -3.19 -14.53
N ASN A 13 20.70 -3.46 -14.66
CA ASN A 13 19.67 -2.45 -14.62
C ASN A 13 19.69 -1.82 -13.21
N VAL A 14 20.35 -0.68 -13.06
CA VAL A 14 20.37 0.10 -11.83
C VAL A 14 19.00 0.74 -11.69
N MET A 15 18.08 -0.01 -11.08
CA MET A 15 16.75 0.48 -10.72
C MET A 15 16.87 1.65 -9.75
N SER A 16 16.07 2.71 -9.97
CA SER A 16 16.12 3.90 -9.12
C SER A 16 15.60 3.62 -7.70
N ALA A 17 16.01 4.45 -6.74
CA ALA A 17 15.54 4.34 -5.36
C ALA A 17 14.03 4.59 -5.25
N GLU A 18 13.47 5.49 -6.07
CA GLU A 18 12.02 5.69 -6.18
C GLU A 18 11.29 4.42 -6.65
N GLU A 19 11.79 3.71 -7.66
CA GLU A 19 11.16 2.47 -8.14
C GLU A 19 11.19 1.34 -7.09
N LYS A 20 12.26 1.25 -6.30
CA LYS A 20 12.34 0.32 -5.18
C LYS A 20 11.38 0.71 -4.05
N LYS A 21 11.17 2.01 -3.82
CA LYS A 21 10.21 2.53 -2.84
C LYS A 21 8.77 2.26 -3.29
N GLU A 22 8.43 2.52 -4.56
CA GLU A 22 7.12 2.19 -5.16
C GLU A 22 6.83 0.67 -5.15
N ARG A 23 7.84 -0.18 -5.31
CA ARG A 23 7.70 -1.64 -5.24
C ARG A 23 7.61 -2.19 -3.81
N SER A 24 8.01 -1.43 -2.80
CA SER A 24 7.90 -1.89 -1.41
C SER A 24 6.42 -1.97 -1.01
N LEU A 25 6.08 -2.94 -0.16
CA LEU A 25 4.71 -3.08 0.34
C LEU A 25 4.22 -1.80 1.05
N TYR A 26 5.13 -1.10 1.72
CA TYR A 26 4.86 0.22 2.29
C TYR A 26 4.53 1.26 1.22
N GLY A 27 5.36 1.40 0.19
CA GLY A 27 5.14 2.40 -0.85
C GLY A 27 3.85 2.14 -1.62
N TRP A 28 3.59 0.87 -1.95
CA TRP A 28 2.30 0.46 -2.49
C TRP A 28 1.15 0.86 -1.55
N ALA A 29 1.27 0.59 -0.26
CA ALA A 29 0.23 0.91 0.70
C ALA A 29 0.01 2.41 0.82
N PHE A 30 1.05 3.23 0.86
CA PHE A 30 0.93 4.69 0.83
C PHE A 30 0.13 5.17 -0.38
N HIS A 31 0.50 4.77 -1.58
CA HIS A 31 -0.22 5.16 -2.79
C HIS A 31 -1.66 4.63 -2.82
N ALA A 32 -1.88 3.39 -2.40
CA ALA A 32 -3.22 2.82 -2.29
C ALA A 32 -4.06 3.57 -1.25
N GLY A 33 -3.47 4.00 -0.14
CA GLY A 33 -4.09 4.83 0.89
C GLY A 33 -4.58 6.16 0.33
N ILE A 34 -3.74 6.87 -0.45
CA ILE A 34 -4.13 8.10 -1.14
C ILE A 34 -5.32 7.85 -2.07
N LYS A 35 -5.28 6.78 -2.88
CA LYS A 35 -6.37 6.43 -3.80
C LYS A 35 -7.66 6.01 -3.11
N ILE A 36 -7.56 5.37 -1.95
CA ILE A 36 -8.71 5.09 -1.08
C ILE A 36 -9.32 6.40 -0.59
N ILE A 37 -8.51 7.34 -0.12
CA ILE A 37 -8.99 8.62 0.39
C ILE A 37 -9.64 9.46 -0.71
N GLU A 38 -8.97 9.63 -1.86
CA GLU A 38 -9.55 10.31 -3.04
C GLU A 38 -10.92 9.73 -3.38
N ARG A 39 -11.04 8.39 -3.34
CA ARG A 39 -12.28 7.70 -3.65
C ARG A 39 -13.37 7.93 -2.61
N LEU A 40 -13.02 7.94 -1.32
CA LEU A 40 -13.94 8.28 -0.24
C LEU A 40 -14.47 9.70 -0.37
N ILE A 41 -13.60 10.67 -0.69
CA ILE A 41 -13.99 12.07 -0.92
C ILE A 41 -15.00 12.15 -2.07
N GLN A 42 -14.73 11.46 -3.19
CA GLN A 42 -15.67 11.39 -4.32
C GLN A 42 -17.02 10.77 -3.93
N LEU A 43 -17.01 9.64 -3.20
CA LEU A 43 -18.22 8.95 -2.77
C LEU A 43 -19.10 9.79 -1.83
N TYR A 44 -18.47 10.68 -1.05
CA TYR A 44 -19.17 11.60 -0.16
C TYR A 44 -19.38 13.00 -0.77
N GLY A 45 -19.23 13.16 -2.09
CA GLY A 45 -19.54 14.42 -2.77
C GLY A 45 -18.62 15.58 -2.40
N GLY A 46 -17.36 15.30 -2.04
CA GLY A 46 -16.38 16.31 -1.63
C GLY A 46 -16.28 16.52 -0.11
N ASP A 47 -17.13 15.86 0.69
CA ASP A 47 -17.08 15.96 2.15
C ASP A 47 -15.83 15.26 2.72
N SER A 48 -14.78 16.07 2.93
CA SER A 48 -13.48 15.61 3.40
C SER A 48 -13.50 15.14 4.85
N GLU A 49 -14.35 15.73 5.71
CA GLU A 49 -14.47 15.31 7.11
C GLU A 49 -15.13 13.94 7.23
N ARG A 50 -16.14 13.66 6.40
CA ARG A 50 -16.75 12.33 6.35
C ARG A 50 -15.79 11.29 5.77
N ALA A 51 -15.03 11.64 4.74
CA ALA A 51 -13.98 10.79 4.19
C ALA A 51 -12.89 10.47 5.23
N LYS A 52 -12.43 11.49 5.97
CA LYS A 52 -11.47 11.37 7.07
C LYS A 52 -11.94 10.39 8.13
N LYS A 53 -13.16 10.56 8.66
CA LYS A 53 -13.75 9.65 9.66
C LYS A 53 -13.87 8.21 9.15
N ARG A 54 -14.22 8.03 7.87
CA ARG A 54 -14.28 6.70 7.26
C ARG A 54 -12.89 6.07 7.16
N MET A 55 -11.88 6.84 6.77
CA MET A 55 -10.48 6.36 6.70
C MET A 55 -9.92 6.01 8.09
N GLU A 56 -10.21 6.82 9.12
CA GLU A 56 -9.87 6.51 10.52
C GLU A 56 -10.49 5.19 10.96
N THR A 57 -11.76 4.97 10.64
CA THR A 57 -12.46 3.71 10.94
C THR A 57 -11.79 2.53 10.25
N ILE A 58 -11.40 2.67 8.98
CA ILE A 58 -10.67 1.64 8.23
C ILE A 58 -9.34 1.31 8.92
N LEU A 59 -8.55 2.33 9.28
CA LEU A 59 -7.26 2.16 9.96
C LEU A 59 -7.42 1.47 11.32
N LEU A 60 -8.41 1.87 12.12
CA LEU A 60 -8.70 1.27 13.42
C LEU A 60 -9.10 -0.19 13.29
N ASN A 61 -9.99 -0.50 12.33
CA ASN A 61 -10.44 -1.86 12.07
C ASN A 61 -9.25 -2.74 11.68
N LEU A 62 -8.45 -2.33 10.69
CA LEU A 62 -7.27 -3.09 10.25
C LEU A 62 -6.24 -3.28 11.39
N ARG A 63 -5.97 -2.23 12.17
CA ARG A 63 -5.04 -2.29 13.31
C ARG A 63 -5.51 -3.27 14.40
N SER A 64 -6.81 -3.39 14.59
CA SER A 64 -7.40 -4.27 15.62
C SER A 64 -7.28 -5.76 15.27
N GLU A 65 -6.98 -6.10 14.02
CA GLU A 65 -6.95 -7.50 13.60
C GLU A 65 -5.67 -8.22 13.99
N SER A 66 -5.83 -9.29 14.76
CA SER A 66 -4.74 -10.17 15.22
C SER A 66 -4.53 -11.40 14.34
N LEU A 67 -5.51 -11.73 13.48
CA LEU A 67 -5.46 -12.88 12.58
C LEU A 67 -5.10 -12.45 11.16
N SER A 68 -4.02 -13.01 10.62
CA SER A 68 -3.52 -12.67 9.29
C SER A 68 -4.54 -12.85 8.17
N THR A 69 -5.36 -13.91 8.24
CA THR A 69 -6.43 -14.16 7.27
C THR A 69 -7.54 -13.12 7.34
N LYS A 70 -7.91 -12.70 8.56
CA LYS A 70 -8.95 -11.70 8.78
C LYS A 70 -8.49 -10.32 8.33
N PHE A 71 -7.26 -9.92 8.69
CA PHE A 71 -6.63 -8.69 8.21
C PHE A 71 -6.62 -8.60 6.68
N ARG A 72 -6.14 -9.66 6.01
CA ARG A 72 -6.07 -9.69 4.54
C ARG A 72 -7.44 -9.59 3.90
N ARG A 73 -8.42 -10.34 4.42
CA ARG A 73 -9.78 -10.32 3.91
C ARG A 73 -10.39 -8.93 4.05
N GLU A 74 -10.22 -8.29 5.20
CA GLU A 74 -10.73 -6.94 5.44
C GLU A 74 -10.09 -5.93 4.48
N LEU A 75 -8.78 -5.97 4.31
CA LEU A 75 -8.07 -5.11 3.35
C LEU A 75 -8.57 -5.31 1.92
N VAL A 76 -8.75 -6.55 1.49
CA VAL A 76 -9.27 -6.86 0.14
C VAL A 76 -10.72 -6.40 -0.01
N ASN A 77 -11.54 -6.58 1.03
CA ASN A 77 -12.93 -6.10 1.03
C ASN A 77 -12.99 -4.58 0.86
N ILE A 78 -12.17 -3.81 1.58
CA ILE A 78 -12.07 -2.36 1.43
C ILE A 78 -11.73 -1.97 -0.02
N ILE A 79 -10.76 -2.65 -0.63
CA ILE A 79 -10.33 -2.38 -2.01
C ILE A 79 -11.44 -2.72 -3.01
N ILE A 80 -12.18 -3.81 -2.81
CA ILE A 80 -13.30 -4.21 -3.68
C ILE A 80 -14.50 -3.26 -3.51
N GLU A 81 -14.82 -2.87 -2.27
CA GLU A 81 -15.92 -1.96 -1.94
C GLU A 81 -15.70 -0.60 -2.59
N LEU A 82 -14.51 -0.02 -2.41
CA LEU A 82 -14.22 1.34 -2.86
C LEU A 82 -13.83 1.40 -4.34
N ARG A 83 -13.23 0.33 -4.87
CA ARG A 83 -12.63 0.26 -6.22
C ARG A 83 -11.71 1.45 -6.51
N PRO A 84 -10.70 1.71 -5.66
CA PRO A 84 -9.76 2.80 -5.90
C PRO A 84 -8.91 2.50 -7.14
N ASP A 85 -8.50 3.55 -7.86
CA ASP A 85 -7.63 3.41 -9.03
C ASP A 85 -6.18 3.13 -8.60
N ILE A 86 -5.89 1.86 -8.32
CA ILE A 86 -4.57 1.40 -7.87
C ILE A 86 -3.92 0.52 -8.94
N LYS A 87 -2.57 0.52 -9.01
CA LYS A 87 -1.75 -0.30 -9.94
C LYS A 87 -1.86 -1.84 -9.72
N GLY A 88 -2.88 -2.31 -9.02
CA GLY A 88 -3.14 -3.70 -8.66
C GLY A 88 -2.62 -4.09 -7.28
N LEU A 89 -2.93 -5.32 -6.86
CA LEU A 89 -2.50 -5.84 -5.56
C LEU A 89 -1.04 -6.35 -5.60
N PRO A 90 -0.24 -6.13 -4.54
CA PRO A 90 1.08 -6.71 -4.37
C PRO A 90 0.98 -8.23 -4.20
N ARG A 91 2.09 -8.92 -4.46
CA ARG A 91 2.14 -10.40 -4.46
C ARG A 91 1.71 -10.97 -3.11
N GLU A 92 2.14 -10.35 -2.02
CA GLU A 92 1.85 -10.74 -0.64
C GLU A 92 0.35 -10.83 -0.37
N LEU A 93 -0.45 -9.96 -1.01
CA LEU A 93 -1.91 -9.93 -0.89
C LEU A 93 -2.61 -10.88 -1.86
N LYS A 94 -1.96 -11.25 -2.98
CA LYS A 94 -2.49 -12.19 -3.98
C LYS A 94 -2.29 -13.65 -3.61
N GLU A 95 -1.26 -13.98 -2.83
CA GLU A 95 -0.93 -15.38 -2.51
C GLU A 95 -1.99 -16.03 -1.62
N GLU A 96 -2.61 -17.15 -2.04
CA GLU A 96 -3.61 -17.85 -1.23
C GLU A 96 -3.05 -18.48 0.05
N ARG A 97 -1.71 -18.63 0.14
CA ARG A 97 -1.06 -19.18 1.33
C ARG A 97 -1.31 -18.31 2.55
N ARG A 98 -1.42 -18.95 3.71
CA ARG A 98 -1.43 -18.25 5.00
C ARG A 98 -0.07 -17.60 5.27
N TRP A 99 -0.08 -16.36 5.74
CA TRP A 99 1.13 -15.71 6.24
C TRP A 99 1.54 -16.32 7.58
N ARG A 100 2.83 -16.59 7.74
CA ARG A 100 3.43 -16.91 9.04
C ARG A 100 3.35 -15.70 9.96
N THR A 101 3.52 -15.91 11.26
CA THR A 101 3.43 -14.86 12.28
C THR A 101 4.35 -13.67 11.98
N GLU A 102 5.62 -13.92 11.68
CA GLU A 102 6.59 -12.86 11.34
C GLU A 102 6.24 -12.11 10.06
N GLU A 103 5.76 -12.84 9.04
CA GLU A 103 5.29 -12.24 7.79
C GLU A 103 4.08 -11.36 8.03
N PHE A 104 3.15 -11.82 8.87
CA PHE A 104 1.99 -11.02 9.24
C PHE A 104 2.39 -9.72 9.91
N TYR A 105 3.24 -9.75 10.95
CA TYR A 105 3.71 -8.52 11.59
C TYR A 105 4.40 -7.58 10.61
N ARG A 106 5.34 -8.08 9.81
CA ARG A 106 6.06 -7.25 8.83
C ARG A 106 5.12 -6.62 7.80
N TYR A 107 4.22 -7.42 7.23
CA TYR A 107 3.32 -6.96 6.17
C TYR A 107 2.23 -6.04 6.70
N SER A 108 1.61 -6.38 7.83
CA SER A 108 0.58 -5.54 8.43
C SER A 108 1.16 -4.20 8.88
N THR A 109 2.35 -4.19 9.49
CA THR A 109 3.04 -2.93 9.84
C THR A 109 3.34 -2.09 8.59
N ALA A 110 3.91 -2.67 7.54
CA ALA A 110 4.20 -1.93 6.31
C ALA A 110 2.92 -1.32 5.68
N ILE A 111 1.83 -2.08 5.65
CA ILE A 111 0.55 -1.63 5.10
C ILE A 111 -0.08 -0.54 5.97
N LEU A 112 -0.15 -0.76 7.28
CA LEU A 112 -0.72 0.19 8.23
C LEU A 112 0.06 1.51 8.25
N SER A 113 1.40 1.45 8.25
CA SER A 113 2.25 2.64 8.18
C SER A 113 2.02 3.40 6.88
N GLY A 114 1.96 2.71 5.72
CA GLY A 114 1.68 3.37 4.45
C GLY A 114 0.30 4.05 4.43
N PHE A 115 -0.75 3.37 4.92
CA PHE A 115 -2.09 3.94 4.99
C PHE A 115 -2.17 5.11 5.98
N PHE A 116 -1.48 5.02 7.11
CA PHE A 116 -1.45 6.09 8.10
C PHE A 116 -0.71 7.32 7.58
N ASP A 117 0.43 7.15 6.92
CA ASP A 117 1.17 8.26 6.31
C ASP A 117 0.37 8.93 5.19
N ALA A 118 -0.40 8.15 4.41
CA ALA A 118 -1.33 8.70 3.42
C ALA A 118 -2.45 9.52 4.09
N TYR A 119 -3.00 9.02 5.20
CA TYR A 119 -3.98 9.74 6.01
C TYR A 119 -3.41 11.07 6.55
N ILE A 120 -2.20 11.06 7.11
CA ILE A 120 -1.54 12.28 7.61
C ILE A 120 -1.20 13.24 6.46
N SER A 121 -0.77 12.73 5.31
CA SER A 121 -0.48 13.54 4.13
C SER A 121 -1.71 14.30 3.64
N GLU A 122 -2.89 13.68 3.69
CA GLU A 122 -4.13 14.30 3.17
C GLU A 122 -4.83 15.16 4.23
N PHE A 123 -4.90 14.70 5.49
CA PHE A 123 -5.72 15.33 6.53
C PHE A 123 -4.91 15.99 7.66
N GLY A 124 -3.60 15.75 7.71
CA GLY A 124 -2.71 16.21 8.79
C GLY A 124 -2.29 17.67 8.70
N SER A 125 -2.59 18.37 7.59
CA SER A 125 -2.22 19.80 7.40
C SER A 125 -3.26 20.80 7.92
N GLY A 126 -4.18 20.39 8.80
CA GLY A 126 -5.22 21.25 9.40
C GLY A 126 -5.07 21.50 10.89
N GLY A 127 -3.83 21.62 11.39
CA GLY A 127 -3.56 22.08 12.75
C GLY A 127 -3.45 23.60 12.82
N GLU A 128 -4.60 24.28 12.84
CA GLU A 128 -4.74 25.61 13.48
C GLU A 128 -5.38 25.43 14.87
#